data_AF-A0A348YNH8-F1
#
_entry.id   AF-A0A348YNH8-F1
#
_cell.length_a   1.000
_cell.length_b   1.000
_cell.length_c   1.000
_cell.angle_alpha   90.00
_cell.angle_beta   90.00
_cell.angle_gamma   90.00
#
_symmetry.space_group_name_H-M   'P 1'
#
loop_
_entity.id
_entity.type
_entity.pdbx_description
1 polymer ?
#
loop_
_entity_poly.entity_id
_entity_poly.type
_entity_poly.pdbx_seq_one_letter_code
_entity_poly.pdbx_strand_id
1 'polypeptide(L)'
;MGFNCGIVGLPNVGKSTLFNALTKAGIAAENFPFCTIEPNTGIVPVPDPRLDKIAEIVHPAKIVPAAMEFVDIAGLVKGASKGEGLGNQFLMNIRETDAIAHVVR
;
A
#
# COMPACT_ATOMS: atom_id res chain seq x y z
N MET A 1 -9.60 -13.71 2.96
CA MET A 1 -9.46 -12.71 4.04
C MET A 1 -7.98 -12.42 4.19
N GLY A 2 -7.50 -11.40 3.50
CA GLY A 2 -6.14 -10.89 3.64
C GLY A 2 -6.21 -9.53 4.35
N PHE A 3 -5.18 -9.19 5.10
CA PHE A 3 -5.06 -7.88 5.75
C PHE A 3 -4.52 -6.88 4.73
N ASN A 4 -5.24 -5.79 4.48
CA ASN A 4 -4.82 -4.74 3.54
C ASN A 4 -4.59 -3.38 4.23
N CYS A 5 -3.50 -2.72 3.85
CA CYS A 5 -3.10 -1.43 4.40
C CYS A 5 -3.10 -0.36 3.32
N GLY A 6 -3.95 0.64 3.48
CA GLY A 6 -4.05 1.81 2.61
C GLY A 6 -2.98 2.83 2.92
N ILE A 7 -2.11 3.14 1.96
CA ILE A 7 -1.14 4.23 2.07
C ILE A 7 -1.84 5.53 1.66
N VAL A 8 -1.94 6.47 2.58
CA VAL A 8 -2.58 7.78 2.36
C VAL A 8 -1.58 8.91 2.62
N GLY A 9 -1.85 10.07 2.03
CA GLY A 9 -1.07 11.28 2.26
C GLY A 9 -1.49 12.40 1.32
N LEU A 10 -0.97 13.60 1.56
CA LEU A 10 -1.15 14.71 0.62
C LEU A 10 -0.41 14.45 -0.70
N PRO A 11 -0.75 15.15 -1.80
CA PRO A 11 0.05 15.11 -3.01
C PRO A 11 1.53 15.42 -2.73
N ASN A 12 2.44 14.71 -3.42
CA ASN A 12 3.90 14.92 -3.37
C ASN A 12 4.59 14.67 -2.01
N VAL A 13 4.00 13.90 -1.10
CA VAL A 13 4.66 13.51 0.18
C VAL A 13 5.59 12.29 0.07
N GLY A 14 5.74 11.71 -1.13
CA GLY A 14 6.57 10.51 -1.34
C GLY A 14 5.83 9.18 -1.24
N LYS A 15 4.49 9.20 -1.23
CA LYS A 15 3.62 8.01 -1.15
C LYS A 15 3.95 6.94 -2.19
N SER A 16 4.02 7.31 -3.48
CA SER A 16 4.29 6.36 -4.56
C SER A 16 5.75 5.86 -4.54
N THR A 17 6.69 6.68 -4.04
CA THR A 17 8.08 6.24 -3.81
C THR A 17 8.14 5.16 -2.73
N LEU A 18 7.43 5.35 -1.61
CA LEU A 18 7.33 4.35 -0.54
C LEU A 18 6.67 3.06 -1.03
N PHE A 19 5.56 3.17 -1.76
CA PHE A 19 4.84 2.03 -2.31
C PHE A 19 5.75 1.18 -3.24
N ASN A 20 6.46 1.84 -4.16
CA ASN A 20 7.39 1.15 -5.06
C ASN A 20 8.54 0.49 -4.30
N ALA A 21 9.05 1.12 -3.23
CA ALA A 21 10.10 0.54 -2.40
C ALA A 21 9.62 -0.72 -1.65
N LEU A 22 8.39 -0.71 -1.13
CA LEU A 22 7.79 -1.84 -0.41
C LEU A 22 7.50 -3.01 -1.33
N THR A 23 6.91 -2.74 -2.50
CA THR A 23 6.42 -3.77 -3.41
C THR A 23 7.47 -4.28 -4.37
N LYS A 24 8.60 -3.57 -4.52
CA LYS A 24 9.54 -3.72 -5.65
C LYS A 24 8.83 -3.72 -7.01
N ALA A 25 7.59 -3.25 -7.06
CA ALA A 25 6.80 -3.17 -8.27
C ALA A 25 7.38 -2.03 -9.09
N GLY A 26 7.82 -2.32 -10.32
CA GLY A 26 8.33 -1.33 -11.27
C GLY A 26 7.22 -0.42 -11.82
N ILE A 27 6.31 0.06 -10.97
CA ILE A 27 5.25 0.98 -11.37
C ILE A 27 5.90 2.33 -11.67
N ALA A 28 5.70 2.81 -12.90
CA ALA A 28 6.23 4.08 -13.35
C ALA A 28 5.72 5.21 -12.43
N ALA A 29 6.62 5.85 -11.69
CA ALA A 29 6.33 7.02 -10.86
C ALA A 29 6.17 8.26 -11.76
N GLU A 30 5.19 8.24 -12.66
CA GLU A 30 4.91 9.36 -13.55
C GLU A 30 4.04 10.39 -12.84
N ASN A 31 4.52 11.64 -12.82
CA ASN A 31 3.84 12.80 -12.22
C ASN A 31 2.67 13.28 -13.10
N PHE A 32 1.63 12.47 -13.28
CA PHE A 32 0.38 12.93 -13.88
C PHE A 32 -0.69 13.17 -12.80
N PRO A 33 -1.32 14.35 -12.72
CA PRO A 33 -2.19 14.71 -11.59
C PRO A 33 -3.49 13.89 -11.45
N PHE A 34 -3.73 12.86 -12.27
CA PHE A 34 -5.01 12.13 -12.32
C PHE A 34 -4.90 10.63 -12.69
N CYS A 35 -3.70 10.03 -12.71
CA CYS A 35 -3.56 8.61 -13.09
C CYS A 35 -3.54 7.69 -11.86
N THR A 36 -4.72 7.34 -11.36
CA THR A 36 -5.02 6.06 -10.68
C THR A 36 -6.54 5.99 -10.50
N ILE A 37 -7.25 5.60 -11.56
CA ILE A 37 -8.70 5.30 -11.50
C ILE A 37 -8.91 4.00 -10.72
N GLU A 38 -7.94 3.09 -10.75
CA GLU A 38 -7.87 1.90 -9.90
C GLU A 38 -6.66 2.02 -8.94
N PRO A 39 -6.82 1.68 -7.65
CA PRO A 39 -5.72 1.75 -6.69
C PRO A 39 -4.65 0.70 -7.01
N ASN A 40 -3.37 1.08 -6.93
CA ASN A 40 -2.29 0.11 -7.11
C ASN A 40 -2.23 -0.79 -5.88
N THR A 41 -2.28 -2.11 -6.05
CA THR A 41 -2.11 -3.07 -4.97
C THR A 41 -0.79 -3.82 -5.10
N GLY A 42 -0.20 -4.19 -3.97
CA GLY A 42 1.04 -4.96 -3.95
C GLY A 42 1.19 -5.80 -2.69
N ILE A 43 1.62 -7.05 -2.87
CA ILE A 43 1.81 -8.01 -1.79
C ILE A 43 3.29 -8.02 -1.39
N VAL A 44 3.55 -7.84 -0.10
CA VAL A 44 4.90 -7.75 0.47
C VAL A 44 5.07 -8.85 1.54
N PRO A 45 6.12 -9.66 1.47
CA PRO A 45 6.41 -10.63 2.52
C PRO A 45 6.82 -9.90 3.80
N VAL A 46 6.26 -10.33 4.93
CA VAL A 46 6.58 -9.78 6.25
C VAL A 46 7.95 -10.31 6.67
N PRO A 47 8.94 -9.43 6.94
CA PRO A 47 10.25 -9.87 7.43
C PRO A 47 10.11 -10.39 8.86
N ASP A 48 10.39 -11.68 9.06
CA ASP A 48 10.34 -12.33 10.38
C ASP A 48 11.59 -13.19 10.62
N PRO A 49 12.55 -12.71 11.43
CA PRO A 49 13.79 -13.45 11.70
C PRO A 49 13.55 -14.75 12.49
N ARG A 50 12.35 -14.95 13.05
CA ARG A 50 12.00 -16.21 13.72
C ARG A 50 11.78 -17.34 12.73
N LEU A 51 11.29 -17.03 11.53
CA LEU A 51 11.11 -18.04 10.48
C LEU A 51 12.47 -18.61 10.05
N ASP A 52 13.48 -17.76 9.93
CA ASP A 52 14.84 -18.17 9.57
C ASP A 52 15.43 -19.10 10.65
N LYS A 53 15.32 -18.71 11.92
CA LYS A 53 15.77 -19.54 13.05
C LYS A 53 15.08 -20.91 13.11
N ILE A 54 13.79 -20.96 12.81
CA ILE A 54 13.05 -22.23 12.78
C ILE A 54 13.54 -23.06 11.58
N ALA A 55 13.71 -22.45 10.41
CA ALA A 55 14.18 -23.13 9.22
C ALA A 55 15.58 -23.75 9.40
N GLU A 56 16.46 -23.12 10.16
CA GLU A 56 17.78 -23.67 10.55
C GLU A 56 17.66 -24.93 11.42
N ILE A 57 16.59 -25.10 12.19
CA ILE A 57 16.37 -26.26 13.06
C ILE A 57 15.71 -27.40 12.27
N VAL A 58 14.60 -27.11 11.59
CA VAL A 58 13.75 -28.13 10.96
C VAL A 58 14.07 -28.42 9.49
N HIS A 59 14.94 -27.64 8.86
CA HIS A 59 15.39 -27.82 7.46
C HIS A 59 14.24 -28.09 6.47
N PRO A 60 13.24 -27.18 6.37
CA PRO A 60 12.09 -27.40 5.52
C PRO A 60 12.45 -27.29 4.04
N ALA A 61 11.70 -27.98 3.17
CA ALA A 61 11.88 -27.84 1.73
C ALA A 61 11.55 -26.43 1.20
N LYS A 62 10.74 -25.65 1.95
CA LYS A 62 10.34 -24.29 1.59
C LYS A 62 9.99 -23.48 2.84
N ILE A 63 10.39 -22.21 2.86
CA ILE A 63 9.95 -21.22 3.84
C ILE A 63 8.84 -20.38 3.20
N VAL A 64 7.72 -20.23 3.90
CA VAL A 64 6.57 -19.43 3.44
C VAL A 64 6.32 -18.31 4.46
N PRO A 65 6.71 -17.06 4.16
CA PRO A 65 6.46 -15.94 5.06
C PRO A 65 4.97 -15.57 5.07
N ALA A 66 4.55 -14.90 6.15
CA ALA A 66 3.29 -14.16 6.12
C ALA A 66 3.39 -13.04 5.06
N ALA A 67 2.27 -12.70 4.44
CA ALA A 67 2.20 -11.67 3.42
C ALA A 67 1.23 -10.57 3.84
N MET A 68 1.56 -9.33 3.47
CA MET A 68 0.76 -8.15 3.72
C MET A 68 0.44 -7.46 2.41
N GLU A 69 -0.79 -7.02 2.22
CA GLU A 69 -1.19 -6.26 1.04
C GLU A 69 -1.15 -4.77 1.33
N PHE A 70 -0.49 -4.01 0.46
CA PHE A 70 -0.48 -2.56 0.47
C PHE A 70 -1.30 -2.04 -0.70
N VAL A 71 -2.06 -0.99 -0.45
CA VAL A 71 -2.90 -0.30 -1.43
C VAL A 71 -2.42 1.15 -1.52
N ASP A 72 -1.95 1.58 -2.69
CA ASP A 72 -1.63 2.99 -2.94
C ASP A 72 -2.91 3.76 -3.21
N ILE A 73 -3.35 4.56 -2.25
CA ILE A 73 -4.55 5.37 -2.38
C ILE A 73 -4.15 6.73 -2.97
N ALA A 74 -4.86 7.19 -4.01
CA ALA A 74 -4.65 8.50 -4.63
C ALA A 74 -4.62 9.65 -3.59
N GLY A 75 -3.94 10.77 -3.87
CA GLY A 75 -3.69 11.81 -2.85
C GLY A 75 -4.97 12.41 -2.23
N LEU A 76 -4.90 12.73 -0.93
CA LEU A 76 -5.95 13.45 -0.20
C LEU A 76 -6.18 14.84 -0.79
N VAL A 77 -7.34 15.07 -1.41
CA VAL A 77 -7.74 16.39 -1.93
C VAL A 77 -8.72 17.07 -0.97
N LYS A 78 -8.48 18.35 -0.71
CA LYS A 78 -9.40 19.18 0.09
C LYS A 78 -10.77 19.21 -0.59
N GLY A 79 -11.83 18.93 0.15
CA GLY A 79 -13.20 18.89 -0.39
C GLY A 79 -13.72 17.49 -0.74
N ALA A 80 -12.92 16.43 -0.55
CA ALA A 80 -13.35 15.07 -0.84
C ALA A 80 -14.64 14.64 -0.12
N SER A 81 -14.87 15.13 1.10
CA SER A 81 -16.09 14.85 1.88
C SER A 81 -17.33 15.61 1.41
N LYS A 82 -17.19 16.60 0.52
CA LYS A 82 -18.29 17.40 -0.03
C LYS A 82 -18.75 16.92 -1.41
N GLY A 83 -18.15 15.86 -1.94
CA GLY A 83 -18.49 15.32 -3.26
C GLY A 83 -18.02 16.17 -4.44
N GLU A 84 -17.15 17.16 -4.22
CA GLU A 84 -16.52 17.91 -5.31
C GLU A 84 -15.46 17.02 -5.99
N GLY A 85 -15.70 16.60 -7.24
CA GLY A 85 -14.77 15.81 -8.05
C GLY A 85 -14.70 14.31 -7.69
N LEU A 86 -13.51 13.71 -7.80
CA LEU A 86 -13.23 12.28 -7.56
C LEU A 86 -13.12 11.90 -6.06
N GLY A 87 -13.37 12.83 -5.14
CA GLY A 87 -13.12 12.65 -3.71
C GLY A 87 -13.92 11.55 -3.01
N ASN A 88 -15.14 11.25 -3.49
CA ASN A 88 -15.93 10.15 -2.96
C ASN A 88 -15.35 8.77 -3.32
N GLN A 89 -14.77 8.62 -4.52
CA GLN A 89 -14.08 7.39 -4.91
C GLN A 89 -12.84 7.17 -4.05
N PHE A 90 -12.12 8.24 -3.71
CA PHE A 90 -10.99 8.19 -2.79
C PHE A 90 -11.41 7.71 -1.38
N LEU A 91 -12.48 8.27 -0.80
CA LEU A 91 -12.96 7.85 0.52
C LEU A 91 -13.48 6.42 0.51
N MET A 92 -14.04 5.96 -0.61
CA MET A 92 -14.42 4.56 -0.80
C MET A 92 -13.20 3.64 -0.75
N ASN A 93 -12.10 3.99 -1.44
CA ASN A 93 -10.87 3.21 -1.40
C ASN A 93 -10.27 3.10 0.02
N ILE A 94 -10.38 4.14 0.85
CA ILE A 94 -9.97 4.04 2.27
C ILE A 94 -10.87 3.07 3.05
N ARG A 95 -12.19 3.11 2.81
CA ARG A 95 -13.15 2.25 3.52
C ARG A 95 -12.94 0.76 3.24
N GLU A 96 -12.41 0.43 2.07
CA GLU A 96 -12.08 -0.95 1.69
C GLU A 96 -10.77 -1.45 2.33
N THR A 97 -10.07 -0.63 3.12
CA THR A 97 -8.83 -1.01 3.81
C THR A 97 -9.01 -1.29 5.29
N ASP A 98 -8.29 -2.28 5.82
CA ASP A 98 -8.32 -2.67 7.23
C ASP A 98 -7.48 -1.73 8.11
N ALA A 99 -6.46 -1.10 7.53
CA ALA A 99 -5.57 -0.17 8.21
C ALA A 99 -5.09 0.96 7.29
N ILE A 100 -4.69 2.07 7.91
CA ILE A 100 -4.19 3.26 7.21
C ILE A 100 -2.73 3.53 7.61
N ALA A 101 -1.86 3.62 6.62
CA ALA A 101 -0.50 4.13 6.75
C ALA A 101 -0.45 5.58 6.22
N HIS A 102 -0.38 6.55 7.12
CA HIS A 102 -0.36 7.97 6.76
C HIS A 102 1.08 8.47 6.58
N VAL A 103 1.42 8.85 5.34
CA VAL A 103 2.71 9.44 4.99
C VAL A 103 2.67 10.95 5.23
N VAL A 104 3.57 11.44 6.08
CA VAL A 104 3.70 12.86 6.45
C VAL A 104 5.14 13.31 6.15
N ARG A 105 5.29 14.51 5.58
CA ARG A 105 6.57 15.13 5.26
C ARG A 105 6.96 16.16 6.32
#